data_AF-A0A423DU47-F1
#
_entry.id   AF-A0A423DU47-F1
#
_cell.length_a   1.000
_cell.length_b   1.000
_cell.length_c   1.000
_cell.angle_alpha   90.00
_cell.angle_beta   90.00
_cell.angle_gamma   90.00
#
_symmetry.space_group_name_H-M   'P 1'
#
loop_
_entity.id
_entity.type
_entity.pdbx_description
1 polymer ?
#
loop_
_entity_poly.entity_id
_entity_poly.type
_entity_poly.pdbx_seq_one_letter_code
_entity_poly.pdbx_strand_id
1 'polypeptide(L)'
;MDREVPEKYIKQQKYFKRKELIWSVTHYTLGISAGVLAFLAASPTHMATPAASTLALLSGSVAAVLTFLSPASRRKAYTEARDVMRIARMRYEEEDLRTKTHLINAMEAASQVTRRR
;
A
#
# COMPACT_ATOMS: atom_id res chain seq x y z
N MET A 1 29.12 -9.43 -20.66
CA MET A 1 27.81 -9.09 -21.25
C MET A 1 26.87 -8.80 -20.10
N ASP A 2 26.63 -7.52 -19.81
CA ASP A 2 25.64 -7.12 -18.82
C ASP A 2 24.24 -7.49 -19.31
N ARG A 3 23.54 -8.25 -18.47
CA ARG A 3 22.30 -8.93 -18.81
C ARG A 3 21.17 -8.06 -18.27
N GLU A 4 20.68 -7.12 -19.08
CA GLU A 4 19.73 -6.12 -18.60
C GLU A 4 18.30 -6.69 -18.45
N VAL A 5 17.75 -6.53 -17.25
CA VAL A 5 16.32 -6.75 -16.98
C VAL A 5 15.52 -5.76 -17.84
N PRO A 6 14.45 -6.18 -18.53
CA PRO A 6 13.66 -5.29 -19.39
C PRO A 6 13.19 -4.04 -18.63
N GLU A 7 13.41 -2.85 -19.19
CA GLU A 7 13.02 -1.59 -18.52
C GLU A 7 11.56 -1.55 -18.08
N LYS A 8 10.67 -2.14 -18.89
CA LYS A 8 9.23 -2.24 -18.60
C LYS A 8 8.98 -2.90 -17.24
N TYR A 9 9.78 -3.91 -16.91
CA TYR A 9 9.72 -4.62 -15.64
C TYR A 9 10.13 -3.72 -14.47
N ILE A 10 11.25 -3.02 -14.62
CA ILE A 10 11.77 -2.10 -13.60
C ILE A 10 10.78 -0.95 -13.36
N LYS A 11 10.22 -0.38 -14.43
CA LYS A 11 9.19 0.67 -14.37
C LYS A 11 7.96 0.18 -13.59
N GLN A 12 7.49 -1.03 -13.86
CA GLN A 12 6.34 -1.62 -13.17
C GLN A 12 6.64 -1.91 -11.68
N GLN A 13 7.82 -2.42 -11.34
CA GLN A 13 8.21 -2.64 -9.95
C GLN A 13 8.29 -1.32 -9.16
N LYS A 14 8.85 -0.26 -9.76
CA LYS A 14 8.86 1.10 -9.18
C LYS A 14 7.44 1.64 -8.98
N TYR A 15 6.53 1.40 -9.93
CA TYR A 15 5.13 1.79 -9.81
C TYR A 15 4.47 1.12 -8.59
N PHE A 16 4.63 -0.20 -8.43
CA PHE A 16 4.08 -0.91 -7.26
C PHE A 16 4.67 -0.43 -5.95
N LYS A 17 6.00 -0.22 -5.88
CA LYS A 17 6.66 0.35 -4.70
C LYS A 17 6.09 1.73 -4.32
N ARG A 18 5.85 2.60 -5.31
CA ARG A 18 5.26 3.93 -5.07
C ARG A 18 3.83 3.81 -4.55
N LYS A 19 3.02 2.93 -5.13
CA LYS A 19 1.64 2.72 -4.68
C LYS A 19 1.57 2.13 -3.29
N GLU A 20 2.38 1.13 -2.97
CA GLU A 20 2.53 0.59 -1.61
C GLU A 20 2.86 1.70 -0.61
N LEU A 21 3.81 2.58 -0.93
CA LEU A 21 4.19 3.68 -0.05
C LEU A 21 3.01 4.64 0.16
N ILE A 22 2.31 5.04 -0.90
CA ILE A 22 1.13 5.91 -0.81
C ILE A 22 0.08 5.28 0.11
N TRP A 23 -0.24 4.01 -0.07
CA TRP A 23 -1.22 3.30 0.76
C TRP A 23 -0.76 3.13 2.20
N SER A 24 0.55 2.93 2.42
CA SER A 24 1.15 2.87 3.75
C SER A 24 1.03 4.21 4.47
N VAL A 25 1.45 5.30 3.82
CA VAL A 25 1.33 6.66 4.38
C VAL A 25 -0.13 6.98 4.67
N THR A 26 -1.04 6.69 3.74
CA THR A 26 -2.49 6.91 3.93
C THR A 26 -3.01 6.14 5.15
N HIS A 27 -2.66 4.86 5.29
CA HIS A 27 -3.11 4.05 6.42
C HIS A 27 -2.66 4.62 7.77
N TYR A 28 -1.36 4.94 7.91
CA TYR A 28 -0.81 5.41 9.17
C TYR A 28 -1.22 6.85 9.50
N THR A 29 -1.25 7.75 8.52
CA THR A 29 -1.68 9.14 8.75
C THR A 29 -3.15 9.21 9.17
N LEU A 30 -4.04 8.48 8.48
CA LEU A 30 -5.45 8.40 8.87
C LEU A 30 -5.60 7.70 10.23
N GLY A 31 -4.88 6.60 10.48
CA GLY A 31 -4.96 5.88 11.77
C GLY A 31 -4.53 6.75 12.97
N ILE A 32 -3.38 7.43 12.85
CA ILE A 32 -2.86 8.31 13.89
C ILE A 32 -3.81 9.51 14.08
N SER A 33 -4.26 10.15 13.01
CA SER A 33 -5.18 11.29 13.12
C SER A 33 -6.50 10.90 13.77
N ALA A 34 -7.12 9.77 13.40
CA ALA A 34 -8.34 9.29 14.04
C ALA A 34 -8.14 9.04 15.54
N GLY A 35 -7.02 8.42 15.93
CA GLY A 35 -6.66 8.17 17.32
C GLY A 35 -6.47 9.44 18.13
N VAL A 36 -5.72 10.42 17.60
CA VAL A 36 -5.51 11.72 18.23
C VAL A 36 -6.84 12.48 18.37
N LEU A 37 -7.67 12.52 17.33
CA LEU A 37 -8.97 13.17 17.36
C LEU A 37 -9.89 12.53 18.40
N ALA A 38 -9.93 11.19 18.48
CA ALA A 38 -10.71 10.46 19.47
C ALA A 38 -10.23 10.74 20.90
N PHE A 39 -8.91 10.72 21.11
CA PHE A 39 -8.31 11.00 22.41
C PHE A 39 -8.62 12.43 22.88
N LEU A 40 -8.47 13.42 22.00
CA LEU A 40 -8.79 14.81 22.31
C LEU A 40 -10.29 15.01 22.58
N ALA A 41 -11.17 14.38 21.80
CA ALA A 41 -12.61 14.42 22.00
C ALA A 41 -13.04 13.82 23.35
N ALA A 42 -12.36 12.77 23.80
CA ALA A 42 -12.64 12.09 25.06
C ALA A 42 -11.98 12.76 26.28
N SER A 43 -11.13 13.77 26.08
CA SER A 43 -10.40 14.41 27.17
C SER A 43 -11.29 15.36 27.98
N PRO A 44 -11.61 15.04 29.25
CA PRO A 44 -12.60 15.78 30.03
C PRO A 44 -12.08 17.15 30.51
N THR A 45 -10.79 17.42 30.40
CA THR A 45 -10.12 18.59 30.99
C THR A 45 -9.87 19.73 30.00
N HIS A 46 -10.09 19.54 28.68
CA HIS A 46 -9.54 20.46 27.68
C HIS A 46 -10.52 21.03 26.65
N MET A 47 -11.79 20.61 26.59
CA MET A 47 -12.70 21.07 25.53
C MET A 47 -14.14 21.30 25.97
N ALA A 48 -14.73 22.39 25.48
CA ALA A 48 -16.17 22.61 25.53
C ALA A 48 -16.90 21.55 24.69
N THR A 49 -18.10 21.15 25.11
CA THR A 49 -18.94 20.12 24.47
C THR A 49 -19.05 20.22 22.94
N PRO A 50 -19.26 21.41 22.33
CA PRO A 50 -19.36 21.52 20.86
C PRO A 50 -18.07 21.15 20.12
N ALA A 51 -16.91 21.48 20.71
CA ALA A 51 -15.61 21.14 20.15
C ALA A 51 -15.34 19.63 20.24
N ALA A 52 -15.66 19.02 21.38
CA ALA A 52 -15.55 17.57 21.57
C ALA A 52 -16.42 16.78 20.57
N SER A 53 -17.68 17.20 20.36
CA SER A 53 -18.57 16.58 19.36
C SER A 53 -18.04 16.71 17.93
N THR A 54 -17.44 17.85 17.59
CA THR A 54 -16.84 18.07 16.26
C THR A 54 -15.66 17.13 16.03
N LEU A 55 -14.78 16.99 17.02
CA LEU A 55 -13.64 16.06 16.93
C LEU A 55 -14.07 14.59 16.87
N ALA A 56 -15.13 14.22 17.60
CA ALA A 56 -15.71 12.88 17.54
C ALA A 56 -16.25 12.56 16.14
N LEU A 57 -16.96 13.51 15.51
CA LEU A 57 -17.45 13.37 14.12
C LEU A 57 -16.31 13.24 13.12
N LEU A 58 -15.25 14.04 13.25
CA LEU A 58 -14.06 13.96 12.40
C LEU A 58 -13.35 12.61 12.58
N SER A 59 -13.17 12.15 13.82
CA SER A 59 -12.56 10.85 14.11
C SER A 59 -13.37 9.70 13.50
N GLY A 60 -14.70 9.71 13.66
CA GLY A 60 -15.60 8.74 13.05
C GLY A 60 -15.55 8.74 11.53
N SER A 61 -15.44 9.92 10.92
CA SER A 61 -15.31 10.07 9.46
C SER A 61 -14.00 9.46 8.95
N VAL A 62 -12.89 9.71 9.63
CA VAL A 62 -11.58 9.12 9.29
C VAL A 62 -11.60 7.60 9.47
N ALA A 63 -12.24 7.09 10.53
CA ALA A 63 -12.41 5.66 10.75
C ALA A 63 -13.27 4.99 9.65
N ALA A 64 -14.32 5.67 9.17
CA ALA A 64 -15.12 5.21 8.04
C ALA A 64 -14.27 5.13 6.76
N VAL A 65 -13.45 6.15 6.46
CA VAL A 65 -12.52 6.13 5.33
C VAL A 65 -11.54 4.96 5.44
N LEU A 66 -10.93 4.74 6.60
CA LEU A 66 -10.03 3.61 6.84
C LEU A 66 -10.70 2.26 6.57
N THR A 67 -11.97 2.12 6.94
CA THR A 67 -12.76 0.90 6.75
C THR A 67 -13.07 0.67 5.27
N PHE A 68 -13.71 1.64 4.60
CA PHE A 68 -14.17 1.47 3.22
C PHE A 68 -13.04 1.50 2.19
N LEU A 69 -12.04 2.36 2.38
CA LEU A 69 -10.91 2.43 1.45
C LEU A 69 -9.95 1.25 1.64
N SER A 70 -10.01 0.60 2.81
CA SER A 70 -9.15 -0.49 3.23
C SER A 70 -7.66 -0.30 2.86
N PRO A 71 -7.02 0.84 3.25
CA PRO A 71 -5.66 1.16 2.81
C PRO A 71 -4.62 0.08 3.16
N ALA A 72 -4.78 -0.61 4.30
CA ALA A 72 -3.92 -1.72 4.71
C ALA A 72 -3.99 -2.91 3.73
N SER A 73 -5.20 -3.27 3.30
CA SER A 73 -5.41 -4.34 2.31
C SER A 73 -4.80 -3.97 0.96
N ARG A 74 -5.01 -2.72 0.51
CA ARG A 74 -4.40 -2.20 -0.72
C ARG A 74 -2.89 -2.22 -0.64
N ARG A 75 -2.29 -1.72 0.45
CA ARG A 75 -0.84 -1.79 0.70
C ARG A 75 -0.34 -3.23 0.56
N LYS A 76 -0.97 -4.19 1.24
CA LYS A 76 -0.59 -5.61 1.20
C LYS A 76 -0.59 -6.15 -0.24
N ALA A 77 -1.60 -5.85 -1.04
CA ALA A 77 -1.65 -6.28 -2.44
C ALA A 77 -0.50 -5.73 -3.29
N TYR A 78 -0.10 -4.47 -3.08
CA TYR A 78 1.05 -3.89 -3.77
C TYR A 78 2.39 -4.46 -3.28
N THR A 79 2.52 -4.80 -1.99
CA THR A 79 3.68 -5.52 -1.46
C THR A 79 3.79 -6.91 -2.10
N GLU A 80 2.71 -7.69 -2.10
CA GLU A 80 2.66 -9.02 -2.73
C GLU A 80 3.01 -8.95 -4.22
N ALA A 81 2.43 -8.01 -4.96
CA ALA A 81 2.73 -7.78 -6.37
C ALA A 81 4.22 -7.47 -6.61
N ARG A 82 4.83 -6.66 -5.73
CA ARG A 82 6.25 -6.33 -5.80
C ARG A 82 7.13 -7.53 -5.47
N ASP A 83 6.73 -8.36 -4.51
CA ASP A 83 7.51 -9.53 -4.08
C ASP A 83 7.49 -10.63 -5.14
N VAL A 84 6.35 -10.88 -5.78
CA VAL A 84 6.25 -11.77 -6.96
C VAL A 84 7.24 -11.32 -8.04
N MET A 85 7.30 -10.02 -8.32
CA MET A 85 8.26 -9.49 -9.28
C MET A 85 9.71 -9.56 -8.78
N ARG A 86 9.96 -9.40 -7.48
CA ARG A 86 11.32 -9.53 -6.95
C ARG A 86 11.83 -10.96 -7.10
N ILE A 87 11.01 -11.95 -6.77
CA ILE A 87 11.36 -13.37 -6.87
C ILE A 87 11.67 -13.76 -8.32
N ALA A 88 10.81 -13.37 -9.27
CA ALA A 88 11.03 -13.68 -10.68
C ALA A 88 12.29 -13.00 -11.24
N ARG A 89 12.65 -11.82 -10.74
CA ARG A 89 13.92 -11.17 -11.10
C ARG A 89 15.12 -11.94 -10.58
N MET A 90 15.12 -12.33 -9.31
CA MET A 90 16.24 -13.10 -8.71
C MET A 90 16.44 -14.40 -9.48
N ARG A 91 15.37 -15.12 -9.81
CA ARG A 91 15.44 -16.34 -10.65
C ARG A 91 15.98 -16.07 -12.05
N TYR A 92 15.59 -14.96 -12.68
CA TYR A 92 16.12 -14.57 -13.99
C TYR A 92 17.62 -14.25 -13.97
N GLU A 93 18.12 -13.73 -12.85
CA GLU A 93 19.53 -13.40 -12.65
C GLU A 93 20.37 -14.66 -12.31
N GLU A 94 19.79 -15.62 -11.58
CA GLU A 94 20.47 -16.84 -11.07
C GLU A 94 20.38 -18.06 -12.00
N GLU A 95 19.27 -18.29 -12.69
CA GLU A 95 19.06 -19.49 -13.53
C GLU A 95 19.67 -19.30 -14.94
N ASP A 96 20.38 -20.31 -15.44
CA ASP A 96 21.04 -20.25 -16.75
C ASP A 96 20.04 -20.29 -17.94
N LEU A 97 18.81 -20.76 -17.68
CA LEU A 97 17.66 -20.74 -18.59
C LEU A 97 16.89 -19.42 -18.49
N ARG A 98 17.52 -18.34 -18.97
CA ARG A 98 17.04 -16.94 -18.86
C ARG A 98 15.84 -16.64 -19.75
N THR A 99 14.70 -17.23 -19.38
CA THR A 99 13.47 -17.19 -20.15
C THR A 99 12.68 -15.94 -19.76
N LYS A 100 12.63 -14.95 -20.66
CA LYS A 100 11.86 -13.71 -20.49
C LYS A 100 10.37 -13.97 -20.15
N THR A 101 9.85 -15.14 -20.52
CA THR A 101 8.50 -15.61 -20.18
C THR A 101 8.23 -15.60 -18.68
N HIS A 102 9.21 -15.93 -17.82
CA HIS A 102 9.02 -15.89 -16.36
C HIS A 102 8.79 -14.46 -15.84
N LEU A 103 9.52 -13.48 -16.40
CA LEU A 103 9.33 -12.07 -16.04
C LEU A 103 7.96 -11.56 -16.53
N ILE A 104 7.52 -11.96 -17.72
CA ILE A 104 6.20 -11.59 -18.27
C ILE A 104 5.07 -12.17 -17.41
N ASN A 105 5.15 -13.47 -17.09
CA ASN A 105 4.15 -14.14 -16.24
C ASN A 105 4.09 -13.50 -14.85
N ALA A 106 5.24 -13.13 -14.28
CA ALA A 106 5.29 -12.44 -12.99
C ALA A 106 4.64 -11.05 -13.04
N MET A 107 4.82 -10.30 -14.14
CA MET A 107 4.14 -9.01 -14.34
C MET A 107 2.62 -9.19 -14.41
N GLU A 108 2.14 -10.21 -15.12
CA GLU A 108 0.72 -10.49 -15.25
C GLU A 108 0.11 -10.90 -13.90
N ALA A 109 0.76 -11.83 -13.19
CA ALA A 109 0.35 -12.25 -11.85
C ALA A 109 0.29 -11.07 -10.87
N ALA A 110 1.33 -10.23 -10.85
CA ALA A 110 1.38 -9.03 -10.03
C ALA A 110 0.25 -8.04 -10.38
N SER A 111 -0.06 -7.87 -11.68
CA SER A 111 -1.21 -7.07 -12.10
C SER A 111 -2.54 -7.66 -11.63
N GLN A 112 -2.71 -8.98 -11.66
CA GLN A 112 -3.94 -9.63 -11.20
C GLN A 112 -4.16 -9.43 -9.69
N VAL A 113 -3.09 -9.55 -8.88
CA VAL A 113 -3.16 -9.32 -7.43
C VAL A 113 -3.67 -7.91 -7.13
N THR A 114 -3.13 -6.90 -7.81
CA THR A 114 -3.56 -5.50 -7.61
C THR A 114 -4.96 -5.19 -8.14
N ARG A 115 -5.44 -5.89 -9.17
CA ARG A 115 -6.80 -5.69 -9.73
C ARG A 115 -7.91 -6.27 -8.86
N ARG A 116 -7.61 -7.27 -8.03
CA ARG A 116 -8.61 -7.90 -7.13
C ARG A 116 -8.93 -7.04 -5.89
N ARG A 117 -8.38 -5.83 -5.76
CA ARG A 117 -8.49 -4.95 -4.58
C ARG A 117 -8.78 -3.51 -4.94
#